data_AF-A0A387FLY7-F1
#
_entry.id   AF-A0A387FLY7-F1
#
_cell.length_a   1.000
_cell.length_b   1.000
_cell.length_c   1.000
_cell.angle_alpha   90.00
_cell.angle_beta   90.00
_cell.angle_gamma   90.00
#
_symmetry.space_group_name_H-M   'P 1'
#
loop_
_entity.id
_entity.type
_entity.pdbx_description
1 polymer ?
#
loop_
_entity_poly.entity_id
_entity_poly.type
_entity_poly.pdbx_seq_one_letter_code
_entity_poly.pdbx_strand_id
1 'polypeptide(L)'
;MDPMVISLMVLGVALAPYVSSHRPEPRFIAGRFPDCSDIVERVLLKTKGRLLSMRPHADRCTVTVLVPRDGDRPEKVVVRVQFSDDDVDETKE
;
A
#
# COMPACT_ATOMS: atom_id res chain seq x y z
N MET A 1 1.83 -62.26 -38.84
CA MET A 1 1.51 -62.04 -37.42
C MET A 1 2.83 -61.66 -36.78
N ASP A 2 3.10 -60.42 -36.36
CA ASP A 2 2.19 -59.46 -35.71
C ASP A 2 2.55 -58.00 -36.08
N PRO A 3 1.57 -57.17 -36.43
CA PRO A 3 1.77 -55.75 -36.70
C PRO A 3 2.12 -55.04 -35.38
N MET A 4 3.33 -54.50 -35.38
CA MET A 4 3.84 -53.47 -34.50
C MET A 4 2.76 -52.42 -34.21
N VAL A 5 2.17 -52.49 -33.02
CA VAL A 5 1.67 -51.40 -32.17
C VAL A 5 2.01 -49.98 -32.68
N ILE A 6 1.26 -49.49 -33.68
CA ILE A 6 1.19 -48.05 -33.96
C ILE A 6 0.02 -47.54 -33.13
N SER A 7 0.34 -47.40 -31.85
CA SER A 7 -0.51 -46.87 -30.80
C SER A 7 -0.94 -45.45 -31.20
N LEU A 8 -2.25 -45.24 -31.32
CA LEU A 8 -2.90 -43.95 -31.46
C LEU A 8 -2.45 -43.03 -30.32
N MET A 9 -1.59 -42.07 -30.61
CA MET A 9 -1.31 -40.94 -29.73
C MET A 9 -2.60 -40.10 -29.65
N VAL A 10 -3.35 -40.30 -28.57
CA VAL A 10 -4.48 -39.45 -28.18
C VAL A 10 -3.92 -38.07 -27.88
N LEU A 11 -4.28 -37.09 -28.71
CA LEU A 11 -3.94 -35.69 -28.55
C LEU A 11 -4.70 -35.14 -27.33
N GLY A 12 -4.08 -35.23 -26.16
CA GLY A 12 -4.58 -34.65 -24.92
C GLY A 12 -4.49 -33.13 -24.97
N VAL A 13 -5.50 -32.46 -25.50
CA VAL A 13 -5.65 -31.00 -25.40
C VAL A 13 -5.99 -30.68 -23.95
N ALA A 14 -4.99 -30.32 -23.16
CA ALA A 14 -5.18 -29.77 -21.83
C ALA A 14 -5.84 -28.39 -21.94
N LEU A 15 -7.16 -28.34 -21.82
CA LEU A 15 -7.89 -27.11 -21.54
C LEU A 15 -7.58 -26.70 -20.10
N ALA A 16 -6.49 -25.96 -19.89
CA ALA A 16 -6.28 -25.26 -18.64
C ALA A 16 -7.40 -24.22 -18.51
N PRO A 17 -8.27 -24.29 -17.48
CA PRO A 17 -9.21 -23.21 -17.24
C PRO A 17 -8.39 -21.97 -16.90
N TYR A 18 -8.45 -20.97 -17.76
CA TYR A 18 -7.99 -19.62 -17.45
C TYR A 18 -8.87 -19.12 -16.30
N VAL A 19 -8.43 -19.36 -15.06
CA VAL A 19 -9.02 -18.71 -13.90
C VAL A 19 -8.60 -17.25 -14.03
N SER A 20 -9.53 -16.46 -14.57
CA SER A 20 -9.39 -15.01 -14.63
C SER A 20 -9.31 -14.53 -13.18
N SER A 21 -8.09 -14.27 -12.73
CA SER A 21 -7.84 -13.65 -11.44
C SER A 21 -8.35 -12.23 -11.55
N HIS A 22 -9.64 -12.06 -11.28
CA HIS A 22 -10.30 -10.76 -11.18
C HIS A 22 -9.76 -10.13 -9.91
N ARG A 23 -8.52 -9.63 -9.98
CA ARG A 23 -7.86 -8.91 -8.90
C ARG A 23 -8.66 -7.62 -8.78
N PRO A 24 -9.39 -7.40 -7.68
CA PRO A 24 -10.15 -6.18 -7.52
C PRO A 24 -9.18 -5.00 -7.66
N GLU A 25 -9.40 -4.20 -8.69
CA GLU A 25 -8.70 -2.94 -8.89
C GLU A 25 -8.85 -2.12 -7.59
N PRO A 26 -7.75 -1.57 -7.05
CA PRO A 26 -7.84 -0.70 -5.89
C PRO A 26 -8.74 0.48 -6.24
N ARG A 27 -9.95 0.47 -5.69
CA ARG A 27 -10.88 1.60 -5.80
C ARG A 27 -10.36 2.69 -4.88
N PHE A 28 -9.70 3.68 -5.46
CA PHE A 28 -9.43 4.94 -4.78
C PHE A 28 -10.75 5.69 -4.68
N ILE A 29 -11.39 5.64 -3.52
CA ILE A 29 -12.45 6.60 -3.21
C ILE A 29 -11.73 7.95 -3.11
N ALA A 30 -11.96 8.81 -4.10
CA ALA A 30 -11.46 10.18 -4.10
C ALA A 30 -12.21 11.01 -3.04
N GLY A 31 -12.04 10.64 -1.77
CA GLY A 31 -12.26 11.56 -0.66
C GLY A 31 -11.12 12.57 -0.72
N ARG A 32 -11.44 13.86 -0.80
CA ARG A 32 -10.46 14.94 -0.72
C ARG A 32 -9.92 14.97 0.70
N PHE A 33 -8.95 14.13 0.99
CA PHE A 33 -8.22 14.19 2.25
C PHE A 33 -7.11 15.24 2.13
N PRO A 34 -6.87 16.03 3.19
CA PRO A 34 -5.74 16.94 3.25
C PRO A 34 -4.39 16.20 3.06
N ASP A 35 -3.44 16.86 2.39
CA ASP A 35 -2.11 16.30 2.12
C ASP A 35 -1.26 16.27 3.40
N CYS A 36 -0.79 15.08 3.77
CA CYS A 36 0.04 14.85 4.94
C CYS A 36 1.55 14.95 4.65
N SER A 37 1.98 15.25 3.41
CA SER A 37 3.38 15.15 2.99
C SER A 37 4.32 16.03 3.82
N ASP A 38 3.99 17.29 4.03
CA ASP A 38 4.79 18.21 4.85
C ASP A 38 4.84 17.78 6.33
N ILE A 39 3.74 17.23 6.84
CA ILE A 39 3.67 16.70 8.20
C ILE A 39 4.61 15.51 8.34
N VAL A 40 4.61 14.59 7.36
CA VAL A 40 5.51 13.44 7.33
C VAL A 40 6.96 13.90 7.31
N GLU A 41 7.33 14.85 6.46
CA GLU A 41 8.68 15.37 6.38
C GLU A 41 9.13 15.97 7.73
N ARG A 42 8.31 16.82 8.34
CA ARG A 42 8.58 17.39 9.67
C ARG A 42 8.74 16.31 10.75
N VAL A 43 7.91 15.27 10.73
CA VAL A 43 8.00 14.16 11.70
C VAL A 43 9.29 13.38 11.50
N LEU A 44 9.71 13.09 10.26
CA LEU A 44 10.95 12.36 9.98
C LEU A 44 12.19 13.18 10.38
N LEU A 45 12.21 14.47 10.06
CA LEU A 45 13.29 15.39 10.47
C LEU A 45 13.44 15.46 12.00
N LYS A 46 12.32 15.55 12.73
CA LYS A 46 12.34 15.63 14.20
C LYS A 46 12.72 14.31 14.86
N THR A 47 12.21 13.20 14.35
CA THR A 47 12.41 11.88 14.98
C THR A 47 13.71 11.21 14.54
N LYS A 48 14.32 11.66 13.43
CA LYS A 48 15.44 11.00 12.76
C LYS A 48 15.13 9.51 12.48
N GLY A 49 13.85 9.21 12.32
CA GLY A 49 13.34 7.85 12.14
C GLY A 49 13.06 7.51 10.69
N ARG A 50 12.48 6.34 10.49
CA ARG A 50 12.01 5.87 9.18
C ARG A 50 10.49 5.78 9.17
N LEU A 51 9.87 6.21 8.08
CA LEU A 51 8.43 6.10 7.93
C LEU A 51 7.99 4.64 7.86
N LEU A 52 7.00 4.27 8.67
CA LEU A 52 6.37 2.95 8.61
C LEU A 52 4.98 3.03 7.98
N SER A 53 4.18 4.04 8.35
CA SER A 53 2.91 4.32 7.69
C SER A 53 2.48 5.76 7.88
N MET A 54 1.68 6.26 6.94
CA MET A 54 0.96 7.52 7.04
C MET A 54 -0.52 7.23 6.73
N ARG A 55 -1.41 7.75 7.57
CA ARG A 55 -2.86 7.66 7.37
C ARG A 55 -3.45 9.07 7.44
N PRO A 56 -3.96 9.60 6.33
CA PRO A 56 -4.72 10.82 6.35
C PRO A 56 -6.12 10.54 6.91
N HIS A 57 -6.64 11.51 7.66
CA HIS A 57 -8.02 11.60 8.10
C HIS A 57 -8.57 12.98 7.71
N ALA A 58 -9.86 13.22 7.91
CA ALA A 58 -10.47 14.49 7.57
C ALA A 58 -9.92 15.66 8.39
N ASP A 59 -9.60 15.42 9.67
CA ASP A 59 -9.24 16.43 10.69
C ASP A 59 -7.79 16.29 11.17
N ARG A 60 -7.08 15.22 10.76
CA ARG A 60 -5.73 14.92 11.24
C ARG A 60 -4.92 14.02 10.34
N CYS A 61 -3.60 14.04 10.49
CA CYS A 61 -2.69 13.01 10.00
C CYS A 61 -2.23 12.12 11.16
N THR A 62 -2.28 10.79 10.95
CA THR A 62 -1.57 9.84 11.82
C THR A 62 -0.33 9.34 11.09
N VAL A 63 0.85 9.61 11.66
CA VAL A 63 2.15 9.19 11.13
C VAL A 63 2.79 8.20 12.09
N THR A 64 3.20 7.03 11.60
CA THR A 64 3.95 6.05 12.39
C THR A 64 5.37 5.96 11.88
N VAL A 65 6.34 6.12 12.78
CA VAL A 65 7.77 6.03 12.47
C VAL A 65 8.48 5.01 13.35
N LEU A 66 9.57 4.45 12.82
CA LEU A 66 10.53 3.64 13.56
C LEU A 66 11.74 4.51 13.89
N VAL A 67 12.01 4.74 15.17
CA VAL A 67 13.12 5.55 15.66
C VAL A 67 14.26 4.62 16.08
N PRO A 68 15.47 4.77 15.51
CA PRO A 68 16.60 3.94 15.93
C PRO A 68 16.96 4.19 17.40
N ARG A 69 17.36 3.13 18.09
CA ARG A 69 17.91 3.14 19.45
C ARG A 69 19.22 2.36 19.42
N ASP A 70 20.28 2.91 19.99
CA ASP A 70 21.61 2.30 19.91
C ASP A 70 21.63 0.95 20.63
N GLY A 71 21.99 -0.11 19.90
CA GLY A 71 22.06 -1.48 20.44
C GLY A 71 20.70 -2.15 20.68
N ASP A 72 19.60 -1.44 20.47
CA ASP A 72 18.24 -1.89 20.78
C ASP A 72 17.33 -1.93 19.54
N ARG A 73 16.20 -2.61 19.69
CA ARG A 73 15.16 -2.64 18.65
C ARG A 73 14.63 -1.21 18.41
N PRO A 74 14.46 -0.78 17.13
CA PRO A 74 13.85 0.50 16.82
C PRO A 74 12.49 0.68 17.50
N GLU A 75 12.29 1.85 18.09
CA GLU A 75 11.07 2.21 18.80
C GLU A 75 9.97 2.62 17.80
N LYS A 76 8.77 2.07 17.97
CA LYS A 76 7.61 2.46 17.16
C LYS A 76 6.93 3.67 17.80
N VAL A 77 7.04 4.82 17.15
CA VAL A 77 6.41 6.08 17.58
C VAL A 77 5.22 6.39 16.67
N VAL A 78 4.07 6.74 17.27
CA VAL A 78 2.86 7.15 16.57
C VAL A 78 2.58 8.62 16.87
N VAL A 79 2.63 9.46 15.85
CA VAL A 79 2.38 10.90 15.92
C VAL A 79 1.01 11.19 15.33
N ARG A 80 0.22 12.01 16.03
CA ARG A 80 -1.07 12.51 15.56
C ARG A 80 -0.97 14.03 15.45
N VAL A 81 -1.27 14.57 14.28
CA VAL A 81 -1.20 16.00 13.99
C VAL A 81 -2.59 16.44 13.52
N GLN A 82 -3.22 17.35 14.24
CA GLN A 82 -4.50 17.95 13.86
C GLN A 82 -4.24 19.03 12.81
N PHE A 83 -5.13 19.15 11.81
CA PHE A 83 -5.15 20.32 10.95
C PHE A 83 -5.85 21.44 11.72
N SER A 84 -5.16 22.55 11.95
CA SER A 84 -5.82 23.79 12.36
C SER A 84 -6.64 24.31 11.18
N ASP A 85 -7.78 24.96 11.44
CA ASP A 85 -8.76 25.42 10.44
C ASP A 85 -8.23 26.43 9.39
N ASP A 86 -6.92 26.73 9.38
CA ASP A 86 -6.28 27.70 8.48
C ASP A 86 -5.69 27.06 7.19
N ASP A 87 -5.65 25.72 7.06
CA ASP A 87 -4.95 25.03 5.96
C ASP A 87 -5.87 24.35 4.92
N VAL A 88 -7.20 24.51 5.00
CA VAL A 88 -8.13 23.96 3.99
C VAL A 88 -8.34 24.99 2.88
N ASP A 89 -7.31 25.17 2.04
CA ASP A 89 -7.45 25.94 0.80
C ASP A 89 -8.42 25.22 -0.15
N GLU A 90 -9.52 25.91 -0.38
CA GLU A 90 -10.54 25.67 -1.39
C GLU A 90 -9.91 25.75 -2.78
N THR A 91 -9.41 24.63 -3.34
CA THR A 91 -9.17 24.61 -4.78
C THR A 91 -10.49 24.33 -5.49
N LYS A 92 -11.18 25.41 -5.83
CA LYS A 92 -12.24 25.51 -6.84
C LYS A 92 -11.57 25.64 -8.21
N GLU A 93 -11.78 24.66 -9.09
CA GLU A 93 -11.96 24.85 -10.53
C GLU A 93 -12.66 23.60 -11.11
#